data_AF-A0A850M2T0-F1
#
_entry.id   AF-A0A850M2T0-F1
#
_cell.length_a   1.000
_cell.length_b   1.000
_cell.length_c   1.000
_cell.angle_alpha   90.00
_cell.angle_beta   90.00
_cell.angle_gamma   90.00
#
_symmetry.space_group_name_H-M   'P 1'
#
loop_
_entity.id
_entity.type
_entity.pdbx_description
1 polymer ?
#
loop_
_entity_poly.entity_id
_entity_poly.type
_entity_poly.pdbx_seq_one_letter_code
_entity_poly.pdbx_strand_id
1 'polypeptide(L)'
;MGETVQKKIKMKMLKAAVKGMDAKDYVESLDIDIKKVSKDSLFLGEVFVDDRIYGLLGLEKEFWSDESTPSDLEYLDRIALILYDAKGKSVGVIEERLVKELTQSIVSGTLPVFTAILKGSPYVIDIEKESNKLVFPLLVNKSKGFFDIFQISKKALAMGADFTVERKSGDEKVAFIDSKRGGKIEIEIYDDELADTKDFVNVLTLFAGTIQFHEDIANKIKSTVEALSQGALVLKPSRKALELMQDPRKAKRPKKETEEERKETRKRRKKRKIRGVDEEEEEEKPKKLKKGVKKRSLKSRKTQKGYKALYLADPVKKATGVGKKTADLLIKLGIVTVEDFIGADPKELAGVLEEKSITPTKINKWQVDSQKRVRATLEDDETGLDAEVSDYELLDYDM
;
A
#
# COMPACT_ATOMS: atom_id res chain seq x y z
N MET A 1 17.99 -3.28 35.84
CA MET A 1 18.94 -3.85 34.85
C MET A 1 18.99 -2.87 33.69
N GLY A 2 20.17 -2.55 33.17
CA GLY A 2 20.25 -1.66 32.00
C GLY A 2 19.63 -2.33 30.78
N GLU A 3 18.81 -1.61 30.03
CA GLU A 3 18.27 -2.10 28.76
C GLU A 3 19.43 -2.27 27.77
N THR A 4 19.58 -3.45 27.19
CA THR A 4 20.64 -3.70 26.19
C THR A 4 20.14 -3.24 24.83
N VAL A 5 20.86 -2.31 24.19
CA VAL A 5 20.52 -1.81 22.86
C VAL A 5 20.92 -2.85 21.81
N GLN A 6 19.93 -3.41 21.10
CA GLN A 6 20.14 -4.40 20.04
C GLN A 6 20.42 -3.75 18.69
N LYS A 7 19.82 -2.59 18.44
CA LYS A 7 20.01 -1.83 17.20
C LYS A 7 19.96 -0.34 17.44
N LYS A 8 20.87 0.39 16.79
CA LYS A 8 20.92 1.85 16.87
C LYS A 8 20.74 2.48 15.49
N ILE A 9 19.74 3.34 15.38
CA ILE A 9 19.49 4.15 14.18
C ILE A 9 19.84 5.60 14.51
N LYS A 10 20.62 6.25 13.64
CA LYS A 10 20.96 7.67 13.76
C LYS A 10 20.45 8.39 12.53
N MET A 11 19.74 9.48 12.70
CA MET A 11 19.26 10.33 11.62
C MET A 11 19.92 11.69 11.74
N LYS A 12 20.48 12.16 10.63
CA LYS A 12 21.09 13.49 10.51
C LYS A 12 20.24 14.33 9.56
N MET A 13 19.26 15.03 10.14
CA MET A 13 18.36 15.91 9.41
C MET A 13 19.04 17.24 9.09
N LEU A 14 18.78 17.76 7.91
CA LEU A 14 19.30 19.04 7.43
C LEU A 14 18.41 20.17 7.96
N LYS A 15 19.03 21.19 8.59
CA LYS A 15 18.31 22.32 9.21
C LYS A 15 17.50 23.16 8.23
N ALA A 16 17.95 23.21 6.98
CA ALA A 16 17.15 23.67 5.86
C ALA A 16 17.12 22.48 4.90
N ALA A 17 15.93 21.96 4.59
CA ALA A 17 15.78 21.17 3.36
C ALA A 17 16.44 22.03 2.28
N VAL A 18 17.52 21.54 1.66
CA VAL A 18 18.43 22.38 0.87
C VAL A 18 17.65 22.90 -0.34
N LYS A 19 17.00 24.05 -0.15
CA LYS A 19 16.20 24.73 -1.16
C LYS A 19 17.21 25.27 -2.16
N GLY A 20 17.35 24.59 -3.30
CA GLY A 20 18.12 25.08 -4.44
C GLY A 20 19.46 24.40 -4.70
N MET A 21 19.91 23.46 -3.86
CA MET A 21 20.91 22.48 -4.31
C MET A 21 20.13 21.31 -4.87
N ASP A 22 20.39 20.94 -6.12
CA ASP A 22 19.69 19.81 -6.74
C ASP A 22 19.95 18.59 -5.84
N ALA A 23 18.90 17.85 -5.47
CA ALA A 23 19.04 16.69 -4.57
C ALA A 23 20.09 15.70 -5.10
N LYS A 24 20.28 15.72 -6.43
CA LYS A 24 21.34 15.02 -7.14
C LYS A 24 22.75 15.42 -6.69
N ASP A 25 23.07 16.71 -6.59
CA ASP A 25 24.42 17.19 -6.26
C ASP A 25 24.81 16.82 -4.82
N TYR A 26 23.86 16.97 -3.89
CA TYR A 26 24.09 16.57 -2.49
C TYR A 26 24.32 15.06 -2.39
N VAL A 27 23.51 14.26 -3.08
CA VAL A 27 23.64 12.81 -3.08
C VAL A 27 24.96 12.36 -3.72
N GLU A 28 25.37 12.99 -4.82
CA GLU A 28 26.67 12.73 -5.46
C GLU A 28 27.83 13.02 -4.51
N SER A 29 27.68 14.01 -3.62
CA SER A 29 28.71 14.31 -2.60
C SER A 29 28.82 13.26 -1.50
N LEU A 30 27.80 12.40 -1.32
CA LEU A 30 27.79 11.34 -0.31
C LEU A 30 28.35 10.00 -0.81
N ASP A 31 28.80 9.92 -2.07
CA ASP A 31 29.21 8.68 -2.73
C ASP A 31 28.10 7.61 -2.76
N ILE A 32 26.83 8.06 -2.85
CA ILE A 32 25.65 7.20 -2.93
C ILE A 32 25.13 7.20 -4.36
N ASP A 33 25.17 6.04 -5.03
CA ASP A 33 24.62 5.85 -6.40
C ASP A 33 23.08 5.83 -6.39
N ILE A 34 22.45 7.01 -6.31
CA ILE A 34 21.00 7.13 -6.53
C ILE A 34 20.71 7.37 -8.00
N LYS A 35 20.25 6.32 -8.67
CA LYS A 35 19.92 6.39 -10.10
C LYS A 35 18.66 7.18 -10.41
N LYS A 36 17.77 7.41 -9.42
CA LYS A 36 16.45 8.04 -9.61
C LYS A 36 15.94 8.74 -8.34
N VAL A 37 16.28 10.01 -8.17
CA VAL A 37 15.51 10.93 -7.30
C VAL A 37 14.46 11.61 -8.18
N SER A 38 13.24 11.84 -7.66
CA SER A 38 12.29 12.71 -8.35
C SER A 38 12.84 14.14 -8.36
N LYS A 39 12.65 14.90 -9.43
CA LYS A 39 13.08 16.30 -9.49
C LYS A 39 12.42 17.16 -8.40
N ASP A 40 11.24 16.74 -7.95
CA ASP A 40 10.42 17.47 -6.98
C ASP A 40 10.66 16.99 -5.53
N SER A 41 11.56 16.02 -5.32
CA SER A 41 11.88 15.54 -3.97
C SER A 41 12.96 16.42 -3.34
N LEU A 42 12.65 16.96 -2.16
CA LEU A 42 13.62 17.67 -1.32
C LEU A 42 14.31 16.67 -0.40
N PHE A 43 15.64 16.67 -0.36
CA PHE A 43 16.36 15.81 0.57
C PHE A 43 16.32 16.38 2.00
N LEU A 44 15.95 15.54 2.97
CA LEU A 44 15.79 15.93 4.37
C LEU A 44 16.94 15.49 5.27
N GLY A 45 17.54 14.33 5.03
CA GLY A 45 18.54 13.81 5.95
C GLY A 45 19.00 12.40 5.69
N GLU A 46 20.14 12.07 6.27
CA GLU A 46 20.78 10.75 6.17
C GLU A 46 20.28 9.85 7.29
N VAL A 47 20.10 8.56 6.97
CA VAL A 47 19.75 7.52 7.94
C VAL A 47 20.90 6.52 8.03
N PHE A 48 21.39 6.33 9.25
CA PHE A 48 22.42 5.36 9.58
C PHE A 48 21.82 4.27 10.47
N VAL A 49 22.16 3.01 10.20
CA VAL A 49 21.84 1.86 11.07
C VAL A 49 23.16 1.23 11.44
N ASP A 50 23.44 1.14 12.74
CA ASP A 50 24.69 0.61 13.30
C ASP A 50 25.93 1.24 12.64
N ASP A 51 25.92 2.57 12.57
CA ASP A 51 26.97 3.43 12.00
C ASP A 51 27.26 3.24 10.50
N ARG A 52 26.38 2.55 9.78
CA ARG A 52 26.43 2.42 8.31
C ARG A 52 25.29 3.18 7.68
N ILE A 53 25.56 3.81 6.53
CA ILE A 53 24.51 4.47 5.74
C ILE A 53 23.48 3.41 5.34
N TYR A 54 22.29 3.55 5.90
CA TYR A 54 21.13 2.71 5.57
C TYR A 54 20.38 3.29 4.38
N GLY A 55 20.24 4.62 4.37
CA GLY A 55 19.42 5.29 3.41
C GLY A 55 19.34 6.79 3.58
N LEU A 56 18.38 7.35 2.86
CA LEU A 56 18.20 8.77 2.65
C LEU A 56 16.71 9.09 2.79
N LEU A 57 16.39 10.13 3.54
CA LEU A 57 15.02 10.60 3.72
C LEU A 57 14.76 11.78 2.78
N GLY A 58 13.71 11.67 1.96
CA GLY A 58 13.23 12.74 1.10
C GLY A 58 11.84 13.20 1.50
N LEU A 59 11.54 14.48 1.26
CA LEU A 59 10.22 15.09 1.34
C LEU A 59 9.69 15.28 -0.08
N GLU A 60 8.57 14.68 -0.38
CA GLU A 60 7.77 15.01 -1.55
C GLU A 60 6.75 16.07 -1.11
N LYS A 61 6.97 17.31 -1.53
CA LYS A 61 5.98 18.36 -1.33
C LYS A 61 4.91 18.23 -2.41
N GLU A 62 3.68 18.03 -1.99
CA GLU A 62 2.53 18.17 -2.88
C GLU A 62 1.72 19.35 -2.39
N PHE A 63 1.78 20.43 -3.16
CA PHE A 63 0.95 21.60 -2.95
C PHE A 63 -0.51 21.21 -3.18
N TRP A 64 -1.34 21.40 -2.16
CA TRP A 64 -2.79 21.21 -2.28
C TRP A 64 -3.51 22.45 -2.77
N SER A 65 -2.85 23.60 -2.72
CA SER A 65 -3.38 24.85 -3.28
C SER A 65 -3.30 24.82 -4.80
N ASP A 66 -4.45 24.83 -5.46
CA ASP A 66 -4.53 25.32 -6.83
C ASP A 66 -4.61 26.86 -6.84
N GLU A 67 -4.55 27.50 -8.01
CA GLU A 67 -4.69 28.97 -8.15
C GLU A 67 -6.00 29.53 -7.56
N SER A 68 -6.99 28.67 -7.26
CA SER A 68 -8.27 29.07 -6.66
C SER A 68 -8.29 29.04 -5.14
N THR A 69 -7.23 28.52 -4.51
CA THR A 69 -7.05 28.54 -3.06
C THR A 69 -6.53 29.92 -2.67
N PRO A 70 -7.20 30.65 -1.75
CA PRO A 70 -6.73 31.97 -1.32
C PRO A 70 -5.24 31.92 -0.94
N SER A 71 -4.45 32.90 -1.39
CA SER A 71 -2.98 32.92 -1.19
C SER A 71 -2.55 32.92 0.27
N ASP A 72 -3.46 33.28 1.16
CA ASP A 72 -3.38 33.25 2.61
C ASP A 72 -3.69 31.85 3.21
N LEU A 73 -4.07 30.88 2.39
CA LEU A 73 -4.33 29.47 2.74
C LEU A 73 -3.29 28.50 2.13
N GLU A 74 -2.03 28.93 1.99
CA GLU A 74 -0.86 28.08 1.66
C GLU A 74 -0.64 26.90 2.63
N TYR A 75 -1.48 26.74 3.65
CA TYR A 75 -1.29 25.83 4.77
C TYR A 75 -1.72 24.38 4.51
N LEU A 76 -2.37 24.00 3.39
CA LEU A 76 -2.83 22.62 3.18
C LEU A 76 -1.78 21.68 2.56
N ASP A 77 -0.51 22.09 2.53
CA ASP A 77 0.59 21.23 2.08
C ASP A 77 0.60 19.92 2.87
N ARG A 78 0.50 18.80 2.13
CA ARG A 78 0.58 17.46 2.70
C ARG A 78 2.03 17.06 2.79
N ILE A 79 2.42 16.51 3.94
CA ILE A 79 3.74 15.96 4.12
C ILE A 79 3.76 14.50 3.68
N ALA A 80 4.67 14.19 2.75
CA ALA A 80 4.96 12.82 2.31
C ALA A 80 6.47 12.59 2.40
N LEU A 81 6.91 11.74 3.34
CA LEU A 81 8.32 11.42 3.51
C LEU A 81 8.63 10.06 2.91
N ILE A 82 9.61 10.01 2.02
CA ILE A 82 10.07 8.80 1.36
C ILE A 82 11.41 8.39 1.94
N LEU A 83 11.53 7.13 2.34
CA LEU A 83 12.80 6.52 2.70
C LEU A 83 13.37 5.80 1.47
N TYR A 84 14.58 6.16 1.07
CA TYR A 84 15.34 5.51 0.00
C TYR A 84 16.47 4.67 0.63
N ASP A 85 16.75 3.49 0.08
CA ASP A 85 17.93 2.72 0.47
C ASP A 85 19.22 3.37 -0.05
N ALA A 86 20.38 2.87 0.38
CA ALA A 86 21.69 3.29 -0.13
C ALA A 86 21.91 3.10 -1.66
N LYS A 87 20.95 2.51 -2.38
CA LYS A 87 20.97 2.39 -3.86
C LYS A 87 19.92 3.32 -4.50
N GLY A 88 19.33 4.22 -3.72
CA GLY A 88 18.31 5.15 -4.15
C GLY A 88 16.95 4.54 -4.47
N LYS A 89 16.67 3.30 -4.05
CA LYS A 89 15.36 2.69 -4.24
C LYS A 89 14.47 3.05 -3.06
N SER A 90 13.26 3.53 -3.33
CA SER A 90 12.25 3.71 -2.29
C SER A 90 12.01 2.39 -1.53
N VAL A 91 12.11 2.46 -0.21
CA VAL A 91 11.87 1.40 0.78
C VAL A 91 10.49 1.58 1.41
N GLY A 92 10.04 2.81 1.61
CA GLY A 92 8.73 3.12 2.14
C GLY A 92 8.39 4.58 2.01
N VAL A 93 7.13 4.92 2.29
CA VAL A 93 6.69 6.30 2.54
C VAL A 93 5.97 6.36 3.87
N ILE A 94 5.93 7.52 4.48
CA ILE A 94 4.90 7.92 5.45
C ILE A 94 4.24 9.20 4.95
N GLU A 95 2.91 9.21 4.92
CA GLU A 95 2.11 10.33 4.40
C GLU A 95 1.08 10.77 5.43
N GLU A 96 0.89 12.09 5.53
CA GLU A 96 -0.16 12.70 6.33
C GLU A 96 -1.56 12.45 5.74
N ARG A 97 -2.55 12.18 6.60
CA ARG A 97 -3.92 11.84 6.21
C ARG A 97 -4.89 12.99 6.45
N LEU A 98 -4.62 14.14 5.84
CA LEU A 98 -5.31 15.41 6.11
C LEU A 98 -6.82 15.33 6.35
N VAL A 99 -7.59 14.67 5.46
CA VAL A 99 -9.05 14.59 5.66
C VAL A 99 -9.42 13.79 6.91
N LYS A 100 -8.69 12.70 7.20
CA LYS A 100 -8.91 11.89 8.42
C LYS A 100 -8.48 12.67 9.66
N GLU A 101 -7.36 13.39 9.60
CA GLU A 101 -6.88 14.26 10.67
C GLU A 101 -7.90 15.33 11.03
N LEU A 102 -8.43 16.06 10.04
CA LEU A 102 -9.41 17.11 10.28
C LEU A 102 -10.71 16.55 10.85
N THR A 103 -11.21 15.43 10.30
CA THR A 103 -12.42 14.77 10.81
C THR A 103 -12.25 14.33 12.27
N GLN A 104 -11.12 13.70 12.61
CA GLN A 104 -10.84 13.31 14.01
C GLN A 104 -10.63 14.55 14.89
N SER A 105 -10.00 15.60 14.36
CA SER A 105 -9.61 16.77 15.14
C SER A 105 -10.75 17.73 15.46
N ILE A 106 -11.82 17.72 14.66
CA ILE A 106 -13.06 18.44 14.96
C ILE A 106 -13.66 17.96 16.29
N VAL A 107 -13.53 16.67 16.62
CA VAL A 107 -14.16 16.06 17.79
C VAL A 107 -13.21 15.99 18.99
N SER A 108 -11.93 15.71 18.75
CA SER A 108 -11.01 15.26 19.81
C SER A 108 -9.72 16.10 19.92
N GLY A 109 -9.74 17.32 19.38
CA GLY A 109 -8.60 18.24 19.40
C GLY A 109 -7.52 17.86 18.39
N THR A 110 -6.30 18.38 18.49
CA THR A 110 -5.28 18.18 17.44
C THR A 110 -4.77 16.74 17.36
N LEU A 111 -5.22 15.99 16.35
CA LEU A 111 -4.91 14.58 16.11
C LEU A 111 -4.24 14.39 14.73
N PRO A 112 -2.89 14.36 14.66
CA PRO A 112 -2.21 13.96 13.43
C PRO A 112 -2.40 12.46 13.17
N VAL A 113 -2.50 12.12 11.90
CA VAL A 113 -2.76 10.76 11.41
C VAL A 113 -1.86 10.52 10.24
N PHE A 114 -0.99 9.53 10.37
CA PHE A 114 -0.06 9.16 9.32
C PHE A 114 -0.39 7.79 8.77
N THR A 115 -0.06 7.57 7.50
CA THR A 115 -0.11 6.26 6.88
C THR A 115 1.27 5.92 6.32
N ALA A 116 1.88 4.85 6.83
CA ALA A 116 3.10 4.29 6.30
C ALA A 116 2.80 3.14 5.31
N ILE A 117 3.46 3.20 4.14
CA ILE A 117 3.36 2.18 3.09
C ILE A 117 4.76 1.73 2.72
N LEU A 118 5.12 0.52 3.15
CA LEU A 118 6.43 -0.09 2.93
C LEU A 118 6.46 -0.94 1.66
N LYS A 119 7.61 -0.97 0.99
CA LYS A 119 7.82 -1.75 -0.22
C LYS A 119 7.93 -3.23 0.11
N GLY A 120 7.08 -4.02 -0.54
CA GLY A 120 7.02 -5.48 -0.34
C GLY A 120 6.19 -5.90 0.87
N SER A 121 5.75 -4.95 1.71
CA SER A 121 4.70 -5.22 2.70
C SER A 121 3.33 -5.22 2.00
N PRO A 122 2.48 -6.24 2.25
CA PRO A 122 1.12 -6.27 1.75
C PRO A 122 0.16 -5.51 2.67
N TYR A 123 0.65 -4.77 3.68
CA TYR A 123 -0.16 -4.05 4.67
C TYR A 123 0.05 -2.54 4.54
N VAL A 124 -0.99 -1.80 4.95
CA VAL A 124 -0.95 -0.35 5.17
C VAL A 124 -0.89 -0.17 6.68
N ILE A 125 0.02 0.67 7.15
CA ILE A 125 0.28 0.85 8.58
C ILE A 125 -0.17 2.27 8.93
N ASP A 126 -1.33 2.39 9.55
CA ASP A 126 -1.82 3.67 10.05
C ASP A 126 -1.21 3.93 11.44
N ILE A 127 -0.72 5.15 11.64
CA ILE A 127 -0.19 5.65 12.90
C ILE A 127 -1.14 6.75 13.36
N GLU A 128 -2.00 6.40 14.31
CA GLU A 128 -3.13 7.24 14.72
C GLU A 128 -2.97 7.69 16.17
N LYS A 129 -3.40 8.91 16.48
CA LYS A 129 -3.35 9.40 17.83
C LYS A 129 -4.59 8.97 18.60
N GLU A 130 -4.40 8.14 19.62
CA GLU A 130 -5.40 7.77 20.61
C GLU A 130 -5.07 8.47 21.94
N SER A 131 -5.92 9.42 22.35
CA SER A 131 -5.65 10.32 23.48
C SER A 131 -4.30 11.06 23.31
N ASN A 132 -3.31 10.80 24.17
CA ASN A 132 -1.98 11.45 24.13
C ASN A 132 -0.89 10.53 23.55
N LYS A 133 -1.28 9.41 22.96
CA LYS A 133 -0.39 8.36 22.47
C LYS A 133 -0.66 8.11 21.00
N LEU A 134 0.37 7.75 20.24
CA LEU A 134 0.22 7.31 18.85
C LEU A 134 0.25 5.79 18.84
N VAL A 135 -0.63 5.16 18.07
CA VAL A 135 -0.77 3.70 18.01
C VAL A 135 -0.62 3.25 16.58
N PHE A 136 0.10 2.14 16.37
CA PHE A 136 0.19 1.52 15.05
C PHE A 136 0.28 -0.02 15.14
N PRO A 137 -0.45 -0.76 14.31
CA PRO A 137 -0.33 -2.21 14.22
C PRO A 137 0.81 -2.60 13.26
N LEU A 138 1.52 -3.68 13.57
CA LEU A 138 2.52 -4.26 12.67
C LEU A 138 2.54 -5.79 12.75
N LEU A 139 2.65 -6.43 11.58
CA LEU A 139 2.87 -7.87 11.49
C LEU A 139 4.35 -8.20 11.73
N VAL A 140 4.71 -8.51 12.97
CA VAL A 140 6.08 -8.84 13.38
C VAL A 140 6.48 -10.21 12.86
N ASN A 141 5.63 -11.22 13.07
CA ASN A 141 5.91 -12.59 12.65
C ASN A 141 5.05 -13.02 11.46
N LYS A 142 5.61 -12.89 10.24
CA LYS A 142 4.93 -13.26 8.99
C LYS A 142 4.52 -14.72 8.91
N SER A 143 5.24 -15.62 9.58
CA SER A 143 4.96 -17.06 9.55
C SER A 143 3.77 -17.43 10.43
N LYS A 144 3.61 -16.74 11.56
CA LYS A 144 2.52 -16.99 12.51
C LYS A 144 1.28 -16.14 12.25
N GLY A 145 1.40 -15.06 11.47
CA GLY A 145 0.27 -14.20 11.12
C GLY A 145 -0.23 -13.30 12.26
N PHE A 146 0.53 -13.16 13.35
CA PHE A 146 0.15 -12.31 14.48
C PHE A 146 0.59 -10.86 14.27
N PHE A 147 -0.36 -9.95 14.49
CA PHE A 147 -0.10 -8.52 14.60
C PHE A 147 0.21 -8.16 16.05
N ASP A 148 1.27 -7.39 16.26
CA ASP A 148 1.47 -6.65 17.49
C ASP A 148 0.96 -5.23 17.31
N ILE A 149 0.45 -4.66 18.40
CA ILE A 149 0.08 -3.24 18.47
C ILE A 149 1.16 -2.50 19.24
N PHE A 150 1.67 -1.44 18.64
CA PHE A 150 2.71 -0.60 19.23
C PHE A 150 2.14 0.75 19.62
N GLN A 151 2.59 1.26 20.76
CA GLN A 151 2.20 2.56 21.29
C GLN A 151 3.45 3.45 21.39
N ILE A 152 3.42 4.60 20.74
CA ILE A 152 4.43 5.66 20.82
C ILE A 152 3.92 6.73 21.78
N SER A 153 4.62 6.92 22.90
CA SER A 153 4.26 7.90 23.93
C SER A 153 5.30 9.02 23.97
N LYS A 154 4.87 10.27 23.92
CA LYS A 154 5.78 11.41 24.14
C LYS A 154 6.18 11.45 25.61
N LYS A 155 7.48 11.58 25.90
CA LYS A 155 7.97 11.70 27.28
C LYS A 155 7.56 13.05 27.86
N ALA A 156 6.86 13.02 29.00
CA ALA A 156 6.54 14.24 29.73
C ALA A 156 7.85 14.93 30.20
N LEU A 157 7.92 16.26 30.10
CA LEU A 157 9.03 17.12 30.57
C LEU A 157 10.35 17.07 29.77
N ALA A 158 10.42 16.38 28.63
CA ALA A 158 11.59 16.50 27.76
C ALA A 158 11.60 17.88 27.05
N MET A 159 12.75 18.56 27.00
CA MET A 159 12.95 19.80 26.22
C MET A 159 12.96 19.58 24.69
N GLY A 160 12.57 18.38 24.25
CA GLY A 160 12.50 17.92 22.87
C GLY A 160 11.27 17.04 22.63
N ALA A 161 11.25 16.38 21.48
CA ALA A 161 10.19 15.45 21.11
C ALA A 161 10.70 14.01 21.27
N ASP A 162 10.99 13.63 22.52
CA ASP A 162 11.43 12.27 22.85
C ASP A 162 10.23 11.35 22.98
N PHE A 163 10.35 10.12 22.47
CA PHE A 163 9.27 9.15 22.49
C PHE A 163 9.73 7.79 23.01
N THR A 164 8.88 7.14 23.80
CA THR A 164 8.99 5.71 24.12
C THR A 164 8.08 4.92 23.19
N VAL A 165 8.54 3.75 22.75
CA VAL A 165 7.75 2.81 21.96
C VAL A 165 7.55 1.55 22.78
N GLU A 166 6.28 1.20 23.02
CA GLU A 166 5.86 0.08 23.85
C GLU A 166 5.07 -0.93 23.02
N ARG A 167 5.30 -2.22 23.21
CA ARG A 167 4.48 -3.31 22.68
C ARG A 167 3.30 -3.54 23.62
N LYS A 168 2.07 -3.45 23.12
CA LYS A 168 0.85 -3.58 23.93
C LYS A 168 0.61 -4.98 24.49
N SER A 169 1.09 -6.03 23.81
CA SER A 169 0.92 -7.43 24.25
C SER A 169 1.72 -7.81 25.51
N GLY A 170 2.41 -6.87 26.16
CA GLY A 170 3.03 -7.08 27.47
C GLY A 170 3.49 -5.80 28.17
N ASP A 171 3.03 -4.63 27.71
CA ASP A 171 3.51 -3.29 28.12
C ASP A 171 5.04 -3.19 28.19
N GLU A 172 5.72 -3.85 27.25
CA GLU A 172 7.18 -3.90 27.17
C GLU A 172 7.71 -2.73 26.35
N LYS A 173 8.68 -1.99 26.88
CA LYS A 173 9.39 -0.96 26.14
C LYS A 173 10.33 -1.61 25.13
N VAL A 174 10.03 -1.43 23.85
CA VAL A 174 10.77 -2.06 22.75
C VAL A 174 11.71 -1.10 22.02
N ALA A 175 11.44 0.20 22.05
CA ALA A 175 12.33 1.20 21.48
C ALA A 175 12.22 2.57 22.18
N PHE A 176 13.20 3.42 21.95
CA PHE A 176 13.25 4.82 22.38
C PHE A 176 13.70 5.70 21.23
N ILE A 177 13.05 6.85 21.05
CA ILE A 177 13.39 7.85 20.04
C ILE A 177 13.82 9.12 20.79
N ASP A 178 15.10 9.47 20.70
CA ASP A 178 15.69 10.69 21.24
C ASP A 178 15.80 11.75 20.13
N SER A 179 15.01 12.81 20.25
CA SER A 179 15.01 13.92 19.28
C SER A 179 15.81 15.09 19.84
N LYS A 180 17.10 15.12 19.50
CA LYS A 180 18.02 16.16 19.95
C LYS A 180 17.80 17.45 19.16
N ARG A 181 17.96 18.58 19.84
CA ARG A 181 17.96 19.91 19.20
C ARG A 181 18.97 19.95 18.05
N GLY A 182 18.55 20.45 16.89
CA GLY A 182 19.40 20.60 15.71
C GLY A 182 19.27 19.48 14.67
N GLY A 183 18.18 18.71 14.70
CA GLY A 183 17.85 17.74 13.64
C GLY A 183 18.57 16.41 13.76
N LYS A 184 19.17 16.09 14.92
CA LYS A 184 19.75 14.77 15.17
C LYS A 184 18.71 13.93 15.88
N ILE A 185 18.36 12.78 15.32
CA ILE A 185 17.43 11.85 15.95
C ILE A 185 18.17 10.52 16.15
N GLU A 186 18.08 9.94 17.33
CA GLU A 186 18.62 8.61 17.63
C GLU A 186 17.46 7.69 18.02
N ILE A 187 17.42 6.50 17.44
CA ILE A 187 16.45 5.46 17.79
C ILE A 187 17.24 4.26 18.32
N GLU A 188 16.90 3.84 19.53
CA GLU A 188 17.47 2.66 20.18
C GLU A 188 16.38 1.60 20.29
N ILE A 189 16.62 0.42 19.71
CA ILE A 189 15.71 -0.72 19.76
C ILE A 189 16.30 -1.75 20.73
N TYR A 190 15.49 -2.18 21.69
CA TYR A 190 15.91 -3.07 22.79
C TYR A 190 15.46 -4.52 22.59
N ASP A 191 14.44 -4.75 21.77
CA ASP A 191 13.94 -6.08 21.41
C ASP A 191 14.70 -6.62 20.19
N ASP A 192 15.28 -7.83 20.32
CA ASP A 192 16.12 -8.48 19.31
C ASP A 192 15.34 -8.91 18.06
N GLU A 193 14.11 -9.43 18.23
CA GLU A 193 13.25 -9.83 17.10
C GLU A 193 12.81 -8.62 16.28
N LEU A 194 12.47 -7.52 16.95
CA LEU A 194 12.07 -6.26 16.30
C LEU A 194 13.24 -5.52 15.68
N ALA A 195 14.43 -5.59 16.28
CA ALA A 195 15.66 -5.05 15.71
C ALA A 195 15.92 -5.64 14.31
N ASP A 196 15.67 -6.93 14.11
CA ASP A 196 15.85 -7.59 12.80
C ASP A 196 14.65 -7.49 11.87
N THR A 197 13.51 -7.01 12.37
CA THR A 197 12.30 -6.78 11.58
C THR A 197 12.41 -5.48 10.78
N LYS A 198 12.78 -5.60 9.50
CA LYS A 198 12.90 -4.45 8.57
C LYS A 198 11.68 -3.54 8.54
N ASP A 199 10.48 -4.11 8.60
CA ASP A 199 9.25 -3.32 8.53
C ASP A 199 9.13 -2.40 9.76
N PHE A 200 9.47 -2.90 10.95
CA PHE A 200 9.49 -2.12 12.20
C PHE A 200 10.54 -1.00 12.15
N VAL A 201 11.78 -1.34 11.78
CA VAL A 201 12.88 -0.38 11.60
C VAL A 201 12.49 0.74 10.63
N ASN A 202 11.87 0.40 9.50
CA ASN A 202 11.45 1.38 8.49
C ASN A 202 10.30 2.26 8.98
N VAL A 203 9.30 1.72 9.67
CA VAL A 203 8.20 2.51 10.26
C VAL A 203 8.75 3.50 11.27
N LEU A 204 9.59 3.07 12.21
CA LEU A 204 10.17 3.97 13.21
C LEU A 204 11.06 5.03 12.57
N THR A 205 11.86 4.68 11.56
CA THR A 205 12.67 5.65 10.81
C THR A 205 11.81 6.70 10.11
N LEU A 206 10.75 6.26 9.41
CA LEU A 206 9.84 7.15 8.72
C LEU A 206 9.08 8.06 9.70
N PHE A 207 8.54 7.49 10.77
CA PHE A 207 7.88 8.23 11.85
C PHE A 207 8.81 9.25 12.51
N ALA A 208 10.04 8.85 12.85
CA ALA A 208 11.03 9.77 13.42
C ALA A 208 11.31 10.94 12.47
N GLY A 209 11.33 10.69 11.16
CA GLY A 209 11.43 11.73 10.14
C GLY A 209 10.29 12.76 10.16
N THR A 210 9.09 12.39 10.64
CA THR A 210 7.96 13.33 10.74
C THR A 210 8.04 14.25 11.94
N ILE A 211 8.83 13.91 12.97
CA ILE A 211 8.91 14.65 14.24
C ILE A 211 9.22 16.14 14.03
N GLN A 212 10.11 16.48 13.10
CA GLN A 212 10.47 17.88 12.83
C GLN A 212 9.30 18.73 12.29
N PHE A 213 8.23 18.08 11.83
CA PHE A 213 7.03 18.73 11.30
C PHE A 213 5.84 18.67 12.25
N HIS A 214 5.95 18.03 13.42
CA HIS A 214 4.79 17.82 14.31
C HIS A 214 4.19 19.14 14.80
N GLU A 215 5.01 20.15 15.06
CA GLU A 215 4.53 21.48 15.48
C GLU A 215 3.78 22.18 14.34
N ASP A 216 4.34 22.20 13.13
CA ASP A 216 3.71 22.76 11.94
C ASP A 216 2.39 22.07 11.60
N ILE A 217 2.38 20.72 11.65
CA ILE A 217 1.16 19.92 11.45
C ILE A 217 0.13 20.26 12.53
N ALA A 218 0.53 20.34 13.80
CA ALA A 218 -0.39 20.65 14.88
C ALA A 218 -1.04 22.03 14.73
N ASN A 219 -0.23 23.04 14.42
CA ASN A 219 -0.68 24.40 14.16
C ASN A 219 -1.61 24.46 12.94
N LYS A 220 -1.24 23.78 11.85
CA LYS A 220 -2.05 23.64 10.64
C LYS A 220 -3.43 23.03 10.94
N ILE A 221 -3.47 21.91 11.66
CA ILE A 221 -4.72 21.26 12.03
C ILE A 221 -5.58 22.21 12.85
N LYS A 222 -4.99 22.87 13.86
CA LYS A 222 -5.72 23.80 14.74
C LYS A 222 -6.35 24.95 13.94
N SER A 223 -5.56 25.63 13.11
CA SER A 223 -6.06 26.76 12.31
C SER A 223 -7.11 26.33 11.29
N THR A 224 -6.93 25.15 10.67
CA THR A 224 -7.89 24.61 9.70
C THR A 224 -9.21 24.24 10.36
N VAL A 225 -9.18 23.59 11.53
CA VAL A 225 -10.39 23.26 12.30
C VAL A 225 -11.12 24.52 12.76
N GLU A 226 -10.38 25.54 13.23
CA GLU A 226 -10.96 26.83 13.61
C GLU A 226 -11.65 27.51 12.42
N ALA A 227 -10.99 27.60 11.26
CA ALA A 227 -11.57 28.18 10.05
C ALA A 227 -12.81 27.39 9.56
N LEU A 228 -12.81 26.06 9.68
CA LEU A 228 -13.98 25.22 9.37
C LEU A 228 -15.14 25.49 10.32
N SER A 229 -14.86 25.59 11.63
CA SER A 229 -15.89 25.85 12.64
C SER A 229 -16.56 27.22 12.47
N GLN A 230 -15.81 28.20 11.94
CA GLN A 230 -16.30 29.55 11.64
C GLN A 230 -16.99 29.65 10.26
N GLY A 231 -16.99 28.58 9.46
CA GLY A 231 -17.47 28.59 8.08
C GLY A 231 -16.62 29.42 7.11
N ALA A 232 -15.42 29.83 7.53
CA ALA A 232 -14.47 30.59 6.71
C ALA A 232 -13.76 29.73 5.66
N LEU A 233 -13.76 28.41 5.84
CA LEU A 233 -13.15 27.45 4.93
C LEU A 233 -14.16 26.40 4.45
N VAL A 234 -14.17 26.13 3.14
CA VAL A 234 -14.84 24.97 2.54
C VAL A 234 -13.78 23.99 2.08
N LEU A 235 -13.71 22.81 2.71
CA LEU A 235 -12.76 21.78 2.30
C LEU A 235 -13.09 21.26 0.89
N LYS A 236 -12.12 21.41 -0.03
CA LYS A 236 -12.13 20.76 -1.33
C LYS A 236 -10.90 19.84 -1.42
N PRO A 237 -10.97 18.60 -0.91
CA PRO A 237 -9.83 17.71 -0.91
C PRO A 237 -9.36 17.43 -2.35
N SER A 238 -8.05 17.41 -2.56
CA SER A 238 -7.50 17.03 -3.86
C SER A 238 -7.93 15.60 -4.23
N ARG A 239 -7.94 15.29 -5.53
CA ARG A 239 -8.26 13.92 -5.98
C ARG A 239 -7.39 12.87 -5.30
N LYS A 240 -6.10 13.15 -5.07
CA LYS A 240 -5.19 12.21 -4.40
C LYS A 240 -5.56 12.01 -2.93
N ALA A 241 -6.03 13.05 -2.24
CA ALA A 241 -6.59 12.94 -0.90
C ALA A 241 -7.80 12.01 -0.84
N LEU A 242 -8.72 12.17 -1.79
CA LEU A 242 -9.89 11.30 -1.93
C LEU A 242 -9.48 9.86 -2.28
N GLU A 243 -8.48 9.68 -3.14
CA GLU A 243 -7.93 8.36 -3.47
C GLU A 243 -7.28 7.71 -2.24
N LEU A 244 -6.53 8.47 -1.44
CA LEU A 244 -5.98 8.00 -0.17
C LEU A 244 -7.12 7.55 0.75
N MET A 245 -8.17 8.36 0.92
CA MET A 245 -9.32 7.99 1.75
C MET A 245 -9.95 6.65 1.34
N GLN A 246 -10.11 6.42 0.03
CA GLN A 246 -10.72 5.20 -0.48
C GLN A 246 -9.81 3.97 -0.36
N ASP A 247 -8.55 4.11 -0.76
CA ASP A 247 -7.55 3.04 -0.73
C ASP A 247 -6.16 3.67 -0.79
N PRO A 248 -5.41 3.72 0.33
CA PRO A 248 -4.07 4.29 0.39
C PRO A 248 -3.11 3.71 -0.66
N ARG A 249 -3.33 2.47 -1.12
CA ARG A 249 -2.48 1.81 -2.12
C ARG A 249 -2.75 2.30 -3.54
N LYS A 250 -3.93 2.85 -3.82
CA LYS A 250 -4.25 3.38 -5.16
C LYS A 250 -3.50 4.67 -5.45
N ALA A 251 -3.33 5.54 -4.45
CA ALA A 251 -2.62 6.81 -4.60
C ALA A 251 -1.19 6.65 -5.10
N LYS A 252 -0.54 5.53 -4.78
CA LYS A 252 0.84 5.23 -5.18
C LYS A 252 1.01 4.56 -6.54
N ARG A 253 -0.07 4.09 -7.19
CA ARG A 253 0.10 3.46 -8.50
C ARG A 253 0.49 4.58 -9.47
N PRO A 254 1.72 4.60 -10.03
CA PRO A 254 2.06 5.60 -11.03
C PRO A 254 0.98 5.50 -12.10
N LYS A 255 0.27 6.61 -12.35
CA LYS A 255 -0.77 6.64 -13.37
C LYS A 255 -0.12 6.13 -14.64
N LYS A 256 -0.66 5.03 -15.13
CA LYS A 256 -0.11 4.25 -16.22
C LYS A 256 -0.22 5.08 -17.50
N GLU A 257 0.81 5.89 -17.74
CA GLU A 257 0.96 6.90 -18.80
C GLU A 257 -0.18 7.94 -18.82
N THR A 258 0.14 9.23 -18.87
CA THR A 258 -0.86 10.28 -19.17
C THR A 258 -1.58 9.94 -20.48
N GLU A 259 -2.80 10.44 -20.69
CA GLU A 259 -3.51 10.18 -21.94
C GLU A 259 -2.68 10.64 -23.16
N GLU A 260 -1.83 11.64 -22.98
CA GLU A 260 -0.84 12.09 -23.95
C GLU A 260 0.28 11.08 -24.18
N GLU A 261 0.92 10.55 -23.14
CA GLU A 261 1.89 9.47 -23.28
C GLU A 261 1.27 8.21 -23.91
N ARG A 262 0.00 7.89 -23.58
CA ARG A 262 -0.78 6.82 -24.22
C ARG A 262 -1.08 7.13 -25.68
N LYS A 263 -1.41 8.38 -26.01
CA LYS A 263 -1.60 8.85 -27.39
C LYS A 263 -0.28 8.77 -28.14
N GLU A 264 0.85 9.08 -27.50
CA GLU A 264 2.18 9.02 -28.09
C GLU A 264 2.65 7.57 -28.30
N THR A 265 2.48 6.67 -27.32
CA THR A 265 2.74 5.24 -27.51
C THR A 265 1.81 4.62 -28.55
N ARG A 266 0.54 5.03 -28.63
CA ARG A 266 -0.37 4.65 -29.73
C ARG A 266 0.12 5.18 -31.09
N LYS A 267 0.56 6.43 -31.18
CA LYS A 267 1.16 7.02 -32.41
C LYS A 267 2.43 6.26 -32.82
N ARG A 268 3.34 5.96 -31.88
CA ARG A 268 4.55 5.15 -32.12
C ARG A 268 4.21 3.74 -32.59
N ARG A 269 3.19 3.09 -32.02
CA ARG A 269 2.71 1.77 -32.48
C ARG A 269 2.06 1.82 -33.86
N LYS A 270 1.28 2.85 -34.18
CA LYS A 270 0.73 3.06 -35.53
C LYS A 270 1.85 3.28 -36.56
N LYS A 271 2.84 4.11 -36.25
CA LYS A 271 3.99 4.38 -37.14
C LYS A 271 4.82 3.12 -37.42
N ARG A 272 4.97 2.22 -36.43
CA ARG A 272 5.62 0.90 -36.63
C ARG A 272 4.80 -0.07 -37.47
N LYS A 273 3.46 -0.05 -37.36
CA LYS A 273 2.59 -0.87 -38.22
C LYS A 273 2.58 -0.40 -39.67
N ILE A 274 2.68 0.91 -39.90
CA ILE A 274 2.70 1.50 -41.24
C ILE A 274 4.05 1.22 -41.94
N ARG A 275 5.17 1.20 -41.19
CA ARG A 275 6.49 0.84 -41.76
C ARG A 275 6.73 -0.66 -41.94
N GLY A 276 5.85 -1.53 -41.44
CA GLY A 276 6.03 -2.98 -41.48
C GLY A 276 5.20 -3.69 -42.55
N VAL A 277 4.74 -2.98 -43.59
CA VAL A 277 3.99 -3.60 -44.70
C VAL A 277 4.71 -3.41 -46.04
N ASP A 278 5.69 -2.51 -46.15
CA ASP A 278 6.35 -2.20 -47.43
C ASP A 278 7.88 -2.47 -47.43
N GLU A 279 8.43 -3.16 -46.42
CA GLU A 279 9.87 -3.49 -46.34
C GLU A 279 10.13 -5.00 -46.08
N GLU A 280 9.24 -5.89 -46.56
CA GLU A 280 9.45 -7.36 -46.54
C GLU A 280 9.86 -7.97 -47.90
N GLU A 281 10.22 -7.16 -48.89
CA GLU A 281 10.89 -7.59 -50.12
C GLU A 281 12.19 -6.81 -50.31
N GLU A 282 13.27 -7.20 -49.61
CA GLU A 282 14.62 -7.32 -50.18
C GLU A 282 15.66 -7.66 -49.10
N GLU A 283 16.58 -8.55 -49.49
CA GLU A 283 17.77 -9.02 -48.78
C GLU A 283 17.61 -10.18 -47.78
N GLU A 284 17.36 -11.36 -48.33
CA GLU A 284 17.95 -12.60 -47.81
C GLU A 284 19.50 -12.53 -47.88
N LYS A 285 20.17 -12.29 -46.75
CA LYS A 285 21.58 -12.69 -46.55
C LYS A 285 21.68 -13.67 -45.37
N PRO A 286 22.36 -14.82 -45.53
CA PRO A 286 22.38 -15.88 -44.54
C PRO A 286 23.23 -15.49 -43.33
N LYS A 287 22.60 -15.22 -42.18
CA LYS A 287 23.30 -15.03 -40.91
C LYS A 287 23.67 -16.37 -40.28
N LYS A 288 24.99 -16.58 -40.16
CA LYS A 288 25.63 -17.73 -39.51
C LYS A 288 25.09 -17.96 -38.08
N LEU A 289 24.64 -19.19 -37.84
CA LEU A 289 24.17 -19.73 -36.57
C LEU A 289 25.26 -19.66 -35.48
N LYS A 290 25.13 -18.75 -34.52
CA LYS A 290 25.82 -18.86 -33.22
C LYS A 290 24.95 -19.68 -32.27
N LYS A 291 25.45 -20.85 -31.89
CA LYS A 291 24.88 -21.74 -30.85
C LYS A 291 24.80 -20.98 -29.52
N GLY A 292 23.60 -20.50 -29.19
CA GLY A 292 23.28 -19.84 -27.93
C GLY A 292 22.57 -20.79 -26.98
N VAL A 293 23.18 -20.98 -25.80
CA VAL A 293 22.71 -21.77 -24.66
C VAL A 293 21.27 -21.43 -24.26
N LYS A 294 20.40 -22.44 -24.21
CA LYS A 294 19.01 -22.35 -23.73
C LYS A 294 18.97 -21.96 -22.25
N LYS A 295 18.84 -20.67 -21.95
CA LYS A 295 18.36 -20.20 -20.64
C LYS A 295 16.87 -20.52 -20.54
N ARG A 296 16.52 -21.55 -19.75
CA ARG A 296 15.15 -21.83 -19.30
C ARG A 296 14.63 -20.58 -18.59
N SER A 297 13.73 -19.85 -19.24
CA SER A 297 13.00 -18.77 -18.59
C SER A 297 12.05 -19.37 -17.57
N LEU A 298 12.29 -19.04 -16.29
CA LEU A 298 11.35 -19.28 -15.21
C LEU A 298 10.06 -18.54 -15.56
N LYS A 299 9.05 -19.29 -16.02
CA LYS A 299 7.68 -18.79 -16.20
C LYS A 299 7.22 -18.25 -14.84
N SER A 300 7.10 -16.94 -14.76
CA SER A 300 6.48 -16.26 -13.63
C SER A 300 5.11 -16.91 -13.37
N ARG A 301 4.90 -17.36 -12.13
CA ARG A 301 3.59 -17.77 -11.61
C ARG A 301 2.64 -16.60 -11.88
N LYS A 302 1.74 -16.77 -12.86
CA LYS A 302 0.63 -15.84 -13.07
C LYS A 302 -0.16 -15.81 -11.77
N THR A 303 -0.23 -14.65 -11.14
CA THR A 303 -1.17 -14.34 -10.08
C THR A 303 -2.55 -14.80 -10.52
N GLN A 304 -3.13 -15.75 -9.78
CA GLN A 304 -4.48 -16.24 -10.04
C GLN A 304 -5.41 -15.03 -9.98
N LYS A 305 -6.04 -14.70 -11.12
CA LYS A 305 -7.11 -13.70 -11.13
C LYS A 305 -8.17 -14.19 -10.16
N GLY A 306 -8.53 -13.37 -9.17
CA GLY A 306 -9.61 -13.68 -8.23
C GLY A 306 -10.84 -14.14 -9.01
N TYR A 307 -11.23 -15.39 -8.79
CA TYR A 307 -12.46 -15.92 -9.35
C TYR A 307 -13.61 -15.20 -8.64
N LYS A 308 -14.64 -14.78 -9.38
CA LYS A 308 -15.84 -14.18 -8.76
C LYS A 308 -16.52 -15.24 -7.87
N ALA A 309 -17.23 -14.85 -6.82
CA ALA A 309 -18.10 -15.74 -6.05
C ALA A 309 -19.06 -16.53 -6.97
N LEU A 310 -19.40 -17.77 -6.60
CA LEU A 310 -20.33 -18.63 -7.33
C LEU A 310 -21.23 -19.37 -6.33
N TYR A 311 -22.54 -19.25 -6.46
CA TYR A 311 -23.52 -19.91 -5.58
C TYR A 311 -24.29 -21.02 -6.32
N LEU A 312 -24.96 -21.92 -5.60
CA LEU A 312 -25.77 -22.99 -6.20
C LEU A 312 -26.95 -22.45 -7.03
N ALA A 313 -27.62 -21.43 -6.50
CA ALA A 313 -28.75 -20.74 -7.15
C ALA A 313 -28.33 -19.83 -8.33
N ASP A 314 -27.03 -19.67 -8.58
CA ASP A 314 -26.59 -18.86 -9.71
C ASP A 314 -27.02 -19.49 -11.05
N PRO A 315 -27.22 -18.67 -12.11
CA PRO A 315 -27.53 -19.19 -13.42
C PRO A 315 -26.36 -20.03 -13.97
N VAL A 316 -26.67 -21.13 -14.67
CA VAL A 316 -25.69 -22.10 -15.22
C VAL A 316 -24.59 -21.43 -16.08
N LYS A 317 -24.88 -20.26 -16.67
CA LYS A 317 -23.92 -19.43 -17.41
C LYS A 317 -22.71 -18.98 -16.58
N LYS A 318 -22.81 -18.95 -15.25
CA LYS A 318 -21.70 -18.61 -14.35
C LYS A 318 -20.82 -19.82 -13.98
N ALA A 319 -21.26 -21.04 -14.29
CA ALA A 319 -20.53 -22.27 -14.01
C ALA A 319 -19.13 -22.27 -14.67
N THR A 320 -18.17 -22.91 -14.00
CA THR A 320 -16.77 -22.88 -14.43
C THR A 320 -16.58 -23.68 -15.71
N GLY A 321 -16.11 -23.00 -16.77
CA GLY A 321 -15.84 -23.64 -18.07
C GLY A 321 -17.02 -23.68 -19.03
N VAL A 322 -18.22 -23.27 -18.59
CA VAL A 322 -19.42 -23.20 -19.44
C VAL A 322 -19.42 -21.88 -20.22
N GLY A 323 -19.34 -21.98 -21.54
CA GLY A 323 -19.44 -20.82 -22.44
C GLY A 323 -20.89 -20.39 -22.69
N LYS A 324 -21.10 -19.18 -23.22
CA LYS A 324 -22.45 -18.63 -23.50
C LYS A 324 -23.31 -19.59 -24.33
N LYS A 325 -22.78 -20.12 -25.43
CA LYS A 325 -23.52 -21.04 -26.33
C LYS A 325 -23.94 -22.33 -25.61
N THR A 326 -23.03 -22.92 -24.84
CA THR A 326 -23.30 -24.14 -24.07
C THR A 326 -24.31 -23.88 -22.96
N ALA A 327 -24.23 -22.73 -22.28
CA ALA A 327 -25.24 -22.33 -21.30
C ALA A 327 -26.63 -22.18 -21.93
N ASP A 328 -26.73 -21.57 -23.11
CA ASP A 328 -28.01 -21.43 -23.83
C ASP A 328 -28.61 -22.80 -24.21
N LEU A 329 -27.77 -23.80 -24.52
CA LEU A 329 -28.22 -25.18 -24.77
C LEU A 329 -28.68 -25.87 -23.48
N LEU A 330 -27.91 -25.77 -22.39
CA LEU A 330 -28.28 -26.34 -21.09
C LEU A 330 -29.61 -25.78 -20.57
N ILE A 331 -29.86 -24.48 -20.75
CA ILE A 331 -31.13 -23.84 -20.39
C ILE A 331 -32.30 -24.43 -21.19
N LYS A 332 -32.12 -24.73 -22.48
CA LYS A 332 -33.15 -25.39 -23.30
C LYS A 332 -33.47 -26.81 -22.83
N LEU A 333 -32.53 -27.47 -22.15
CA LEU A 333 -32.70 -28.79 -21.55
C LEU A 333 -33.26 -28.75 -20.12
N GLY A 334 -33.65 -27.57 -19.63
CA GLY A 334 -34.18 -27.40 -18.28
C GLY A 334 -33.12 -27.25 -17.19
N ILE A 335 -31.83 -27.19 -17.55
CA ILE A 335 -30.74 -26.95 -16.60
C ILE A 335 -30.51 -25.44 -16.50
N VAL A 336 -31.13 -24.82 -15.50
CA VAL A 336 -31.16 -23.37 -15.35
C VAL A 336 -30.09 -22.89 -14.36
N THR A 337 -29.85 -23.65 -13.30
CA THR A 337 -28.96 -23.26 -12.19
C THR A 337 -27.64 -24.05 -12.19
N VAL A 338 -26.68 -23.59 -11.39
CA VAL A 338 -25.42 -24.31 -11.14
C VAL A 338 -25.68 -25.62 -10.40
N GLU A 339 -26.67 -25.65 -9.51
CA GLU A 339 -27.12 -26.87 -8.81
C GLU A 339 -27.62 -27.94 -9.78
N ASP A 340 -28.57 -27.58 -10.65
CA ASP A 340 -29.10 -28.47 -11.70
C ASP A 340 -27.95 -29.06 -12.54
N PHE A 341 -26.97 -28.20 -12.88
CA PHE A 341 -25.85 -28.59 -13.71
C PHE A 341 -24.89 -29.55 -12.99
N ILE A 342 -24.64 -29.36 -11.70
CA ILE A 342 -23.78 -30.26 -10.91
C ILE A 342 -24.44 -31.62 -10.67
N GLY A 343 -25.77 -31.66 -10.52
CA GLY A 343 -26.52 -32.89 -10.29
C GLY A 343 -26.78 -33.76 -11.53
N ALA A 344 -26.65 -33.21 -12.73
CA ALA A 344 -26.94 -33.92 -13.97
C ALA A 344 -25.87 -34.95 -14.38
N ASP A 345 -26.28 -36.05 -15.02
CA ASP A 345 -25.33 -37.08 -15.48
C ASP A 345 -24.49 -36.60 -16.68
N PRO A 346 -23.15 -36.67 -16.63
CA PRO A 346 -22.29 -36.21 -17.72
C PRO A 346 -22.46 -36.96 -19.05
N LYS A 347 -22.84 -38.24 -19.01
CA LYS A 347 -22.98 -39.03 -20.24
C LYS A 347 -24.28 -38.69 -20.96
N GLU A 348 -25.37 -38.57 -20.21
CA GLU A 348 -26.65 -38.10 -20.73
C GLU A 348 -26.53 -36.69 -21.31
N LEU A 349 -25.89 -35.76 -20.59
CA LEU A 349 -25.71 -34.39 -21.09
C LEU A 349 -24.88 -34.30 -22.36
N ALA A 350 -23.80 -35.09 -22.45
CA ALA A 350 -22.98 -35.11 -23.66
C ALA A 350 -23.76 -35.69 -24.85
N GLY A 351 -24.63 -36.69 -24.61
CA GLY A 351 -25.50 -37.26 -25.63
C GLY A 351 -26.49 -36.24 -26.18
N VAL A 352 -27.11 -35.45 -25.30
CA VAL A 352 -28.15 -34.48 -25.69
C VAL A 352 -27.57 -33.20 -26.29
N LEU A 353 -26.37 -32.77 -25.89
CA LEU A 353 -25.74 -31.56 -26.43
C LEU A 353 -25.25 -31.72 -27.88
N GLU A 354 -25.06 -32.96 -28.37
CA GLU A 354 -24.63 -33.35 -29.73
C GLU A 354 -23.41 -32.60 -30.31
N GLU A 355 -22.69 -31.84 -29.49
CA GLU A 355 -21.55 -31.05 -29.93
C GLU A 355 -20.28 -31.91 -29.82
N LYS A 356 -19.63 -32.21 -30.95
CA LYS A 356 -18.38 -33.02 -31.01
C LYS A 356 -17.27 -32.53 -30.06
N SER A 357 -17.32 -31.27 -29.64
CA SER A 357 -16.35 -30.64 -28.76
C SER A 357 -16.63 -30.84 -27.25
N ILE A 358 -17.80 -31.37 -26.89
CA ILE A 358 -18.28 -31.53 -25.52
C ILE A 358 -18.41 -33.03 -25.21
N THR A 359 -17.39 -33.59 -24.55
CA THR A 359 -17.37 -34.99 -24.13
C THR A 359 -17.85 -35.14 -22.68
N PRO A 360 -18.33 -36.33 -22.25
CA PRO A 360 -18.72 -36.57 -20.85
C PRO A 360 -17.61 -36.20 -19.86
N THR A 361 -16.35 -36.49 -20.21
CA THR A 361 -15.18 -36.15 -19.38
C THR A 361 -15.01 -34.64 -19.20
N LYS A 362 -15.33 -33.86 -20.24
CA LYS A 362 -15.26 -32.39 -20.19
C LYS A 362 -16.37 -31.82 -19.33
N ILE A 363 -17.58 -32.36 -19.42
CA ILE A 363 -18.72 -31.98 -18.58
C ILE A 363 -18.43 -32.29 -17.11
N ASN A 364 -17.98 -33.51 -16.81
CA ASN A 364 -17.60 -33.90 -15.44
C ASN A 364 -16.52 -32.95 -14.86
N LYS A 365 -15.54 -32.56 -15.67
CA LYS A 365 -14.54 -31.58 -15.26
C LYS A 365 -15.16 -30.23 -14.90
N TRP A 366 -16.09 -29.73 -15.72
CA TRP A 366 -16.79 -28.47 -15.45
C TRP A 366 -17.63 -28.53 -14.18
N GLN A 367 -18.29 -29.65 -13.92
CA GLN A 367 -19.07 -29.87 -12.69
C GLN A 367 -18.16 -29.86 -11.45
N VAL A 368 -17.06 -30.64 -11.47
CA VAL A 368 -16.09 -30.68 -10.36
C VAL A 368 -15.47 -29.31 -10.10
N ASP A 369 -15.08 -28.58 -11.15
CA ASP A 369 -14.49 -27.24 -11.02
C ASP A 369 -15.52 -26.21 -10.52
N SER A 370 -16.81 -26.38 -10.84
CA SER A 370 -17.89 -25.53 -10.33
C SER A 370 -18.19 -25.83 -8.87
N GLN A 371 -18.29 -27.11 -8.49
CA GLN A 371 -18.52 -27.55 -7.11
C GLN A 371 -17.41 -27.07 -6.17
N LYS A 372 -16.14 -27.17 -6.57
CA LYS A 372 -15.00 -26.64 -5.80
C LYS A 372 -15.12 -25.13 -5.57
N ARG A 373 -15.59 -24.38 -6.56
CA ARG A 373 -15.72 -22.92 -6.47
C ARG A 373 -16.92 -22.50 -5.61
N VAL A 374 -18.02 -23.24 -5.66
CA VAL A 374 -19.16 -23.05 -4.75
C VAL A 374 -18.71 -23.28 -3.31
N ARG A 375 -18.02 -24.40 -3.05
CA ARG A 375 -17.50 -24.71 -1.71
C ARG A 375 -16.58 -23.62 -1.17
N ALA A 376 -15.63 -23.14 -1.98
CA ALA A 376 -14.74 -22.06 -1.59
C ALA A 376 -15.51 -20.75 -1.27
N THR A 377 -16.60 -20.47 -1.99
CA THR A 377 -17.43 -19.28 -1.74
C THR A 377 -18.17 -19.40 -0.41
N LEU A 378 -18.67 -20.59 -0.06
CA LEU A 378 -19.35 -20.82 1.23
C LEU A 378 -18.39 -20.79 2.42
N GLU A 379 -17.18 -21.35 2.27
CA GLU A 379 -16.14 -21.27 3.31
C GLU A 379 -15.71 -19.81 3.58
N ASP A 380 -15.64 -18.98 2.53
CA ASP A 380 -15.37 -17.53 2.67
C ASP A 380 -16.53 -16.77 3.35
N ASP A 381 -17.79 -17.16 3.11
CA ASP A 381 -18.97 -16.52 3.73
C ASP A 381 -19.14 -16.94 5.21
N GLU A 382 -18.87 -18.20 5.58
CA GLU A 382 -18.91 -18.68 6.97
C GLU A 382 -17.84 -18.00 7.84
N THR A 383 -16.62 -17.85 7.32
CA THR A 383 -15.54 -17.16 8.04
C THR A 383 -15.78 -15.65 8.22
N GLY A 384 -16.76 -15.08 7.50
CA GLY A 384 -17.19 -13.68 7.67
C GLY A 384 -18.25 -13.45 8.74
N LEU A 385 -18.96 -14.49 9.21
CA LEU A 385 -20.09 -14.37 10.15
C LEU A 385 -19.71 -14.58 11.63
N ASP A 386 -18.55 -15.17 11.92
CA ASP A 386 -18.09 -15.44 13.29
C ASP A 386 -17.40 -14.22 13.98
N ALA A 387 -17.45 -13.03 13.38
CA ALA A 387 -16.74 -11.85 13.90
C ALA A 387 -17.62 -10.75 14.54
N GLU A 388 -18.96 -10.84 14.51
CA GLU A 388 -19.83 -9.75 15.01
C GLU A 388 -20.95 -10.16 15.98
N VAL A 389 -21.00 -11.40 16.50
CA VAL A 389 -22.01 -11.79 17.50
C VAL A 389 -21.39 -12.51 18.70
N SER A 390 -20.65 -11.77 19.52
CA SER A 390 -20.36 -12.06 20.92
C SER A 390 -19.99 -10.74 21.58
N ASP A 391 -20.58 -10.43 22.72
CA ASP A 391 -20.26 -9.29 23.62
C ASP A 391 -21.21 -8.07 23.58
N TYR A 392 -22.48 -8.26 23.26
CA TYR A 392 -23.54 -7.47 23.90
C TYR A 392 -24.14 -8.28 25.06
N GLU A 393 -23.33 -8.48 26.10
CA GLU A 393 -23.86 -8.74 27.44
C GLU A 393 -24.53 -7.46 27.96
N LEU A 394 -25.73 -7.64 28.47
CA LEU A 394 -26.59 -6.63 29.08
C LEU A 394 -25.81 -5.82 30.12
N LEU A 395 -25.64 -4.52 29.86
CA LEU A 395 -25.52 -3.56 30.95
C LEU A 395 -26.92 -3.13 31.35
N ASP A 396 -27.45 -3.84 32.35
CA ASP A 396 -28.50 -3.33 33.22
C ASP A 396 -28.01 -2.02 33.85
N TYR A 397 -28.55 -0.90 33.36
CA TYR A 397 -28.47 0.39 34.05
C TYR A 397 -29.66 0.49 35.00
N ASP A 398 -29.47 0.04 36.23
CA ASP A 398 -30.17 0.59 37.39
C ASP A 398 -29.26 1.68 38.01
N MET A 399 -29.58 2.94 37.72
CA MET A 399 -29.28 4.12 38.56
C MET A 399 -30.38 5.16 38.40
#